data_AF-A0A495ZTI3-F1
#
_entry.id   AF-A0A495ZTI3-F1
#
_cell.length_a   1.000
_cell.length_b   1.000
_cell.length_c   1.000
_cell.angle_alpha   90.00
_cell.angle_beta   90.00
_cell.angle_gamma   90.00
#
_symmetry.space_group_name_H-M   'P 1'
#
loop_
_entity.id
_entity.type
_entity.pdbx_description
1 polymer ?
#
loop_
_entity_poly.entity_id
_entity_poly.type
_entity_poly.pdbx_seq_one_letter_code
_entity_poly.pdbx_strand_id
1 'polypeptide(L)'
;MIIDTHTHFYDPTRPEGVPWPNPDDEILYRRVMPEDFKALAVPEGATGTVVVEASKWLEDNQWILDLAADEPFIVGFVGHLEPDDAGFENNLNKFSANPLFRGIRLGGGHLRA
;
A
#
# COMPACT_ATOMS: atom_id res chain seq x y z
N MET A 1 -7.26 -20.93 1.69
CA MET A 1 -7.12 -19.48 1.57
C MET A 1 -5.85 -19.22 0.79
N ILE A 2 -5.93 -18.53 -0.34
CA ILE A 2 -4.78 -18.12 -1.16
C ILE A 2 -4.70 -16.60 -1.05
N ILE A 3 -3.56 -16.07 -0.61
CA ILE A 3 -3.34 -14.64 -0.42
C ILE A 3 -2.19 -14.21 -1.32
N ASP A 4 -2.41 -13.19 -2.13
CA ASP A 4 -1.31 -12.49 -2.79
C ASP A 4 -0.70 -11.50 -1.79
N THR A 5 0.53 -11.75 -1.37
CA THR A 5 1.16 -10.97 -0.29
C THR A 5 1.83 -9.68 -0.79
N HIS A 6 1.71 -9.33 -2.08
CA HIS A 6 2.37 -8.16 -2.63
C HIS A 6 1.57 -7.48 -3.75
N THR A 7 0.60 -6.65 -3.37
CA THR A 7 -0.11 -5.77 -4.32
C THR A 7 0.15 -4.30 -4.01
N HIS A 8 -0.07 -3.44 -5.00
CA HIS A 8 -0.02 -1.99 -4.85
C HIS A 8 -1.33 -1.40 -5.36
N PHE A 9 -1.95 -0.53 -4.56
CA PHE A 9 -3.05 0.32 -5.01
C PHE A 9 -2.60 1.77 -4.98
N TYR A 10 -2.96 2.51 -6.03
CA TYR A 10 -2.54 3.89 -6.20
C TYR A 10 -3.44 4.62 -7.19
N ASP A 11 -3.50 5.93 -7.06
CA ASP A 11 -4.18 6.81 -7.99
C ASP A 11 -3.27 8.01 -8.28
N PRO A 12 -2.68 8.11 -9.49
CA PRO A 12 -1.83 9.26 -9.83
C PRO A 12 -2.64 10.55 -10.04
N THR A 13 -3.97 10.48 -10.07
CA THR A 13 -4.86 11.62 -10.36
C THR A 13 -5.53 12.24 -9.14
N ARG A 14 -5.46 11.59 -7.97
CA ARG A 14 -5.97 12.17 -6.71
C ARG A 14 -5.16 13.43 -6.33
N PRO A 15 -5.71 14.34 -5.50
CA PRO A 15 -4.92 15.41 -4.90
C PRO A 15 -3.62 14.86 -4.29
N GLU A 16 -2.50 15.56 -4.46
CA GLU A 16 -1.13 15.10 -4.13
C GLU A 16 -0.58 13.92 -4.96
N GLY A 17 -1.45 13.10 -5.56
CA GLY A 17 -1.10 12.01 -6.47
C GLY A 17 -0.23 10.93 -5.85
N VAL A 18 0.60 10.30 -6.67
CA VAL A 18 1.74 9.47 -6.27
C VAL A 18 2.97 9.97 -7.06
N PRO A 19 4.19 9.94 -6.51
CA PRO A 19 5.38 10.53 -7.14
C PRO A 19 5.89 9.69 -8.34
N TRP A 20 5.21 8.60 -8.62
CA TRP A 20 5.33 7.69 -9.75
C TRP A 20 3.92 7.18 -10.05
N PRO A 21 3.66 6.56 -11.20
CA PRO A 21 4.53 6.45 -12.36
C PRO A 21 4.64 7.79 -13.10
N ASN A 22 5.54 7.86 -14.09
CA ASN A 22 5.66 9.03 -14.96
C ASN A 22 4.34 9.24 -15.74
N PRO A 23 3.84 10.48 -15.89
CA PRO A 23 2.70 10.80 -16.76
C PRO A 23 2.76 10.21 -18.18
N ASP A 24 3.96 10.00 -18.73
CA ASP A 24 4.15 9.42 -20.07
C ASP A 24 4.11 7.87 -20.07
N ASP A 25 3.92 7.21 -18.92
CA ASP A 25 3.82 5.75 -18.82
C ASP A 25 2.41 5.27 -19.23
N GLU A 26 2.29 4.77 -20.46
CA GLU A 26 1.02 4.32 -21.03
C GLU A 26 0.35 3.15 -20.29
N ILE A 27 1.08 2.42 -19.45
CA ILE A 27 0.59 1.22 -18.77
C ILE A 27 0.24 1.51 -17.31
N LEU A 28 1.15 2.19 -16.62
CA LEU A 28 1.05 2.40 -15.18
C LEU A 28 0.41 3.74 -14.82
N TYR A 29 0.45 4.77 -15.69
CA TYR A 29 -0.15 6.08 -15.38
C TYR A 29 -1.68 6.06 -15.47
N ARG A 30 -2.27 5.30 -14.54
CA ARG A 30 -3.69 5.09 -14.35
C ARG A 30 -3.95 4.78 -12.89
N ARG A 31 -5.21 4.93 -12.51
CA ARG A 31 -5.71 4.44 -11.22
C ARG A 31 -5.68 2.89 -11.22
N VAL A 32 -5.22 2.32 -10.11
CA VAL A 32 -5.17 0.87 -9.85
C VAL A 32 -5.74 0.59 -8.46
N MET A 33 -6.86 -0.13 -8.41
CA MET A 33 -7.69 -0.30 -7.21
C MET A 33 -8.10 -1.78 -6.99
N PRO A 34 -8.73 -2.13 -5.85
CA PRO A 34 -9.11 -3.50 -5.55
C PRO A 34 -9.97 -4.18 -6.63
N GLU A 35 -10.85 -3.45 -7.31
CA GLU A 35 -11.66 -3.96 -8.41
C GLU A 35 -10.82 -4.46 -9.58
N ASP A 36 -9.75 -3.75 -9.94
CA ASP A 36 -8.83 -4.13 -11.02
C ASP A 36 -8.10 -5.43 -10.66
N PHE A 37 -7.63 -5.52 -9.41
CA PHE A 37 -6.94 -6.70 -8.92
C PHE A 37 -7.86 -7.91 -8.80
N LYS A 38 -9.06 -7.75 -8.22
CA LYS A 38 -10.02 -8.84 -8.05
C LYS A 38 -10.46 -9.44 -9.40
N ALA A 39 -10.62 -8.62 -10.44
CA ALA A 39 -10.96 -9.09 -11.77
C ALA A 39 -9.94 -10.10 -12.33
N LEU A 40 -8.67 -9.99 -11.94
CA LEU A 40 -7.59 -10.89 -12.35
C LEU A 40 -7.36 -12.03 -11.34
N ALA A 41 -7.38 -11.72 -10.05
CA ALA A 41 -6.91 -12.63 -9.01
C ALA A 41 -7.97 -13.66 -8.55
N VAL A 42 -9.26 -13.28 -8.55
CA VAL A 42 -10.34 -14.18 -8.11
C VAL A 42 -10.48 -15.40 -9.04
N PRO A 43 -10.43 -15.28 -10.38
CA PRO A 43 -10.40 -16.44 -11.28
C PRO A 43 -9.26 -17.43 -10.99
N GLU A 44 -8.11 -16.93 -10.53
CA GLU A 44 -6.93 -17.74 -10.17
C GLU A 44 -7.01 -18.31 -8.75
N GLY A 45 -8.12 -18.08 -8.03
CA GLY A 45 -8.37 -18.64 -6.71
C GLY A 45 -7.86 -17.80 -5.54
N ALA A 46 -7.36 -16.58 -5.78
CA ALA A 46 -7.01 -15.66 -4.71
C ALA A 46 -8.25 -15.29 -3.88
N THR A 47 -8.07 -15.23 -2.57
CA THR A 47 -9.12 -14.96 -1.57
C THR A 47 -8.85 -13.71 -0.75
N GLY A 48 -7.73 -13.04 -1.00
CA GLY A 48 -7.37 -11.78 -0.38
C GLY A 48 -5.97 -11.34 -0.80
N THR A 49 -5.57 -10.16 -0.35
CA THR A 49 -4.23 -9.61 -0.58
C THR A 49 -3.68 -8.84 0.61
N VAL A 50 -2.35 -8.81 0.70
CA VAL A 50 -1.62 -7.83 1.48
C VAL A 50 -1.16 -6.72 0.56
N VAL A 51 -1.65 -5.50 0.81
CA VAL A 51 -1.21 -4.31 0.09
C VAL A 51 0.14 -3.88 0.65
N VAL A 52 1.07 -3.53 -0.22
CA VAL A 52 2.34 -2.91 0.13
C VAL A 52 2.28 -1.47 -0.34
N GLU A 53 2.82 -0.55 0.44
CA GLU A 53 2.89 0.88 0.09
C GLU A 53 3.33 1.09 -1.35
N ALA A 54 2.63 2.00 -2.02
CA ALA A 54 3.00 2.46 -3.34
C ALA A 54 4.00 3.61 -3.24
N SER A 55 3.90 4.50 -2.25
CA SER A 55 4.72 5.70 -2.15
C SER A 55 5.26 5.97 -0.75
N LYS A 56 6.18 6.94 -0.68
CA LYS A 56 6.75 7.44 0.58
C LYS A 56 5.83 8.40 1.36
N TRP A 57 4.68 8.77 0.82
CA TRP A 57 3.77 9.71 1.50
C TRP A 57 3.28 9.11 2.81
N LEU A 58 3.40 9.85 3.91
CA LEU A 58 2.96 9.36 5.22
C LEU A 58 1.45 9.12 5.22
N GLU A 59 0.71 9.99 4.54
CA GLU A 59 -0.73 9.99 4.39
C GLU A 59 -1.24 8.76 3.64
N ASP A 60 -0.41 8.15 2.78
CA ASP A 60 -0.78 6.93 2.05
C ASP A 60 -0.98 5.74 2.96
N ASN A 61 -0.31 5.73 4.11
CA ASN A 61 -0.58 4.72 5.13
C ASN A 61 -2.02 4.79 5.60
N GLN A 62 -2.54 6.00 5.86
CA GLN A 62 -3.93 6.17 6.28
C GLN A 62 -4.90 5.87 5.13
N TRP A 63 -4.59 6.34 3.92
CA TRP A 63 -5.44 6.11 2.75
C TRP A 63 -5.66 4.62 2.46
N ILE A 64 -4.63 3.79 2.54
CA ILE A 64 -4.78 2.34 2.34
C ILE A 64 -5.53 1.69 3.52
N LEU A 65 -5.30 2.12 4.76
CA LEU A 65 -6.05 1.61 5.91
C LEU A 65 -7.55 1.95 5.84
N ASP A 66 -7.88 3.15 5.33
CA ASP A 66 -9.26 3.58 5.09
C ASP A 66 -9.89 2.74 3.95
N LEU A 67 -9.15 2.52 2.86
CA LEU A 67 -9.58 1.62 1.78
C LEU A 67 -9.84 0.19 2.31
N ALA A 68 -8.98 -0.32 3.19
CA ALA A 68 -9.12 -1.65 3.77
C ALA A 68 -10.30 -1.77 4.75
N ALA A 69 -10.82 -0.66 5.29
CA ALA A 69 -12.03 -0.67 6.10
C ALA A 69 -13.28 -1.02 5.26
N ASP A 70 -13.30 -0.61 4.00
CA ASP A 70 -14.41 -0.83 3.06
C ASP A 70 -14.18 -2.03 2.12
N GLU A 71 -12.94 -2.56 2.03
CA GLU A 71 -12.56 -3.66 1.16
C GLU A 71 -12.05 -4.88 1.95
N PRO A 72 -12.92 -5.86 2.28
CA PRO A 72 -12.53 -7.07 3.01
C PRO A 72 -11.53 -7.98 2.29
N PHE A 73 -11.31 -7.79 0.98
CA PHE A 73 -10.27 -8.51 0.24
C PHE A 73 -8.86 -8.08 0.65
N ILE A 74 -8.70 -6.91 1.28
CA ILE A 74 -7.44 -6.47 1.87
C ILE A 74 -7.33 -7.08 3.27
N VAL A 75 -6.47 -8.09 3.41
CA VAL A 75 -6.27 -8.81 4.68
C VAL A 75 -5.05 -8.32 5.47
N GLY A 76 -4.30 -7.38 4.89
CA GLY A 76 -3.19 -6.71 5.54
C GLY A 76 -2.61 -5.59 4.70
N PHE A 77 -1.83 -4.75 5.35
CA PHE A 77 -1.14 -3.63 4.75
C PHE A 77 0.29 -3.53 5.31
N VAL A 78 1.27 -3.34 4.43
CA VAL A 78 2.67 -3.03 4.74
C VAL A 78 2.92 -1.58 4.36
N GLY A 79 3.07 -0.74 5.37
CA GLY A 79 3.20 0.71 5.21
C GLY A 79 4.61 1.19 4.89
N HIS A 80 4.74 2.50 4.68
CA HIS A 80 6.02 3.19 4.57
C HIS A 80 6.26 4.02 5.82
N LEU A 81 7.32 3.72 6.58
CA LEU A 81 7.84 4.54 7.67
C LEU A 81 9.36 4.44 7.65
N GLU A 82 10.04 5.57 7.79
CA GLU A 82 11.51 5.63 7.87
C GLU A 82 11.93 5.53 9.35
N PRO A 83 12.68 4.48 9.77
CA PRO A 83 13.05 4.28 11.17
C PRO A 83 13.94 5.36 11.80
N ASP A 84 14.61 6.16 10.97
CA ASP A 84 15.47 7.28 11.38
C ASP A 84 14.72 8.62 11.45
N ASP A 85 13.44 8.66 11.07
CA ASP A 85 12.59 9.84 11.24
C ASP A 85 12.26 10.07 12.72
N ALA A 86 12.35 11.32 13.18
CA ALA A 86 11.98 11.70 14.55
C ALA A 86 10.52 11.36 14.90
N GLY A 87 9.63 11.28 13.91
CA GLY A 87 8.23 10.90 14.04
C GLY A 87 7.96 9.39 14.01
N PHE A 88 8.97 8.55 13.81
CA PHE A 88 8.80 7.11 13.59
C PHE A 88 7.97 6.42 14.68
N GLU A 89 8.32 6.60 15.95
CA GLU A 89 7.61 5.96 17.07
C GLU A 89 6.13 6.35 17.11
N ASN A 90 5.84 7.64 16.96
CA ASN A 90 4.47 8.16 16.97
C ASN A 90 3.66 7.61 15.79
N ASN A 91 4.25 7.59 14.59
CA ASN A 91 3.59 7.08 13.40
C ASN A 91 3.38 5.56 13.46
N LEU A 92 4.37 4.81 13.95
CA LEU A 92 4.25 3.38 14.16
C LEU A 92 3.13 3.07 15.16
N ASN A 93 3.08 3.76 16.30
CA ASN A 93 2.03 3.60 17.30
C ASN A 93 0.64 3.95 16.73
N LYS A 94 0.54 5.03 15.93
CA LYS A 94 -0.69 5.43 15.26
C LYS A 94 -1.20 4.35 14.30
N PHE A 95 -0.37 3.89 13.38
CA PHE A 95 -0.82 2.98 12.33
C PHE A 95 -0.97 1.53 12.81
N SER A 96 -0.11 1.07 13.72
CA SER A 96 -0.21 -0.27 14.30
C SER A 96 -1.44 -0.47 15.21
N ALA A 97 -2.12 0.60 15.61
CA ALA A 97 -3.42 0.51 16.27
C ALA A 97 -4.50 -0.12 15.36
N ASN A 98 -4.33 -0.04 14.03
CA ASN A 98 -5.17 -0.78 13.10
C ASN A 98 -4.62 -2.21 12.93
N PRO A 99 -5.39 -3.27 13.23
CA PRO A 99 -4.90 -4.65 13.14
C PRO A 99 -4.53 -5.08 11.72
N LEU A 100 -4.95 -4.37 10.67
CA LEU A 100 -4.54 -4.64 9.30
C LEU A 100 -3.15 -4.08 8.98
N PHE A 101 -2.58 -3.19 9.79
CA PHE A 101 -1.19 -2.76 9.62
C PHE A 101 -0.25 -3.87 10.08
N ARG A 102 0.38 -4.56 9.12
CA ARG A 102 1.18 -5.79 9.35
C ARG A 102 2.69 -5.58 9.30
N GLY A 103 3.16 -4.39 8.95
CA GLY A 103 4.59 -4.10 8.93
C GLY A 103 4.92 -2.86 8.12
N ILE A 104 6.21 -2.67 7.87
CA ILE A 104 6.74 -1.58 7.06
C ILE A 104 7.65 -2.11 5.96
N ARG A 105 7.67 -1.43 4.81
CA ARG A 105 8.68 -1.59 3.77
C ARG A 105 9.68 -0.44 3.88
N LEU A 106 10.95 -0.79 3.98
CA LEU A 106 12.04 0.19 3.95
C LEU A 106 12.36 0.55 2.49
N GLY A 107 12.67 1.82 2.23
CA GLY A 107 13.17 2.24 0.94
C GLY A 107 14.50 1.56 0.58
N GLY A 108 14.79 1.43 -0.72
CA GLY A 108 16.11 1.00 -1.18
C GLY A 108 17.17 2.01 -0.73
N GLY A 109 18.05 1.61 0.19
CA GLY A 109 19.14 2.45 0.73
C GLY A 109 19.22 2.53 2.25
N HIS A 110 18.20 2.08 2.98
CA HIS A 110 18.16 2.15 4.45
C HIS A 110 18.90 1.01 5.16
N LEU A 111 19.22 -0.08 4.44
CA LEU A 111 20.04 -1.17 4.95
C LEU A 111 21.45 -1.06 4.34
N ARG A 112 22.42 -0.61 5.13
CA ARG A 112 23.84 -0.74 4.79
C ARG A 112 24.31 -2.10 5.30
N ALA A 113 24.74 -2.96 4.39
CA ALA A 113 25.42 -4.22 4.71
C ALA A 113 26.85 -3.96 5.18
#